data_AF-A0A258Q2S7-F1
#
_entry.id   AF-A0A258Q2S7-F1
#
_cell.length_a   1.000
_cell.length_b   1.000
_cell.length_c   1.000
_cell.angle_alpha   90.00
_cell.angle_beta   90.00
_cell.angle_gamma   90.00
#
_symmetry.space_group_name_H-M   'P 1'
#
loop_
_entity.id
_entity.type
_entity.pdbx_description
1 polymer ?
#
loop_
_entity_poly.entity_id
_entity_poly.type
_entity_poly.pdbx_seq_one_letter_code
_entity_poly.pdbx_strand_id
1 'polypeptide(L)'
;KPKKPKPQDFSVPEVMTQPTPSPLPMPAPNKQPPAPNEPPVDMMAMVNQRRAQRQAVESYAAQQNAEAAARERGPSEDEKRDRRIMENLKVGTNGIFEVKRIETNSASFSFKGWTDNYNNAKMQFYQVEARSGQDIRLVMIRRMIDLIREHYQGDFDWESHRLGRSVVKSARIEDSAELEDFLMQEFFGPHYKTQ
;
A
#
# COMPACT_ATOMS: atom_id res chain seq x y z
N LYS A 1 33.73 -2.89 -53.96
CA LYS A 1 34.73 -3.97 -53.78
C LYS A 1 35.87 -3.41 -52.92
N PRO A 2 36.00 -3.78 -51.65
CA PRO A 2 37.05 -3.24 -50.78
C PRO A 2 38.38 -3.99 -51.00
N LYS A 3 39.47 -3.25 -51.17
CA LYS A 3 40.85 -3.77 -51.21
C LYS A 3 41.52 -3.43 -49.87
N LYS A 4 42.09 -4.47 -49.24
CA LYS A 4 42.83 -4.45 -47.97
C LYS A 4 44.02 -3.48 -47.99
N PRO A 5 44.30 -2.76 -46.90
CA PRO A 5 45.63 -2.25 -46.60
C PRO A 5 46.34 -3.10 -45.53
N LYS A 6 47.66 -3.16 -45.63
CA LYS A 6 48.65 -3.77 -44.72
C LYS A 6 49.87 -2.82 -44.74
N PRO A 7 50.85 -2.94 -43.84
CA PRO A 7 50.86 -2.79 -42.38
C PRO A 7 51.55 -1.46 -41.97
N GLN A 8 51.30 -0.94 -40.77
CA GLN A 8 52.08 0.19 -40.21
C GLN A 8 52.98 -0.32 -39.08
N ASP A 9 54.26 0.00 -39.27
CA ASP A 9 55.39 -0.18 -38.37
C ASP A 9 55.20 0.66 -37.11
N PHE A 10 55.20 0.01 -35.94
CA PHE A 10 55.24 0.70 -34.65
C PHE A 10 56.57 0.39 -33.99
N SER A 11 57.51 1.31 -34.18
CA SER A 11 58.74 1.44 -33.40
C SER A 11 58.39 1.75 -31.94
N VAL A 12 58.89 0.94 -31.01
CA VAL A 12 58.75 1.17 -29.56
C VAL A 12 60.05 1.82 -29.05
N PRO A 13 60.01 3.04 -28.48
CA PRO A 13 61.19 3.61 -27.86
C PRO A 13 61.45 3.00 -26.47
N GLU A 14 62.74 2.72 -26.30
CA GLU A 14 63.51 2.38 -25.12
C GLU A 14 63.05 3.10 -23.83
N VAL A 15 62.61 2.34 -22.82
CA VAL A 15 62.46 2.84 -21.44
C VAL A 15 63.55 2.25 -20.57
N MET A 16 64.26 3.17 -19.95
CA MET A 16 65.45 3.02 -19.14
C MET A 16 65.25 2.10 -17.93
N THR A 17 66.20 1.18 -17.79
CA THR A 17 66.76 0.59 -16.57
C THR A 17 66.15 1.01 -15.23
N GLN A 18 65.48 0.06 -14.57
CA GLN A 18 65.26 0.07 -13.13
C GLN A 18 66.20 -0.94 -12.46
N PRO A 19 66.89 -0.57 -11.37
CA PRO A 19 67.93 -1.39 -10.76
C PRO A 19 67.37 -2.64 -10.06
N THR A 20 68.03 -3.76 -10.29
CA THR A 20 67.80 -5.09 -9.69
C THR A 20 67.94 -5.05 -8.17
N PRO A 21 66.93 -5.48 -7.38
CA PRO A 21 67.15 -5.93 -6.02
C PRO A 21 67.38 -7.46 -5.98
N SER A 22 68.44 -7.85 -5.26
CA SER A 22 68.91 -9.23 -5.05
C SER A 22 67.84 -10.22 -4.59
N PRO A 23 68.00 -11.53 -4.89
CA PRO A 23 66.98 -12.55 -4.64
C PRO A 23 66.84 -12.86 -3.14
N LEU A 24 65.61 -12.74 -2.64
CA LEU A 24 65.23 -13.21 -1.30
C LEU A 24 65.00 -14.74 -1.32
N PRO A 25 65.25 -15.44 -0.19
CA PRO A 25 65.33 -16.90 -0.13
C PRO A 25 64.04 -17.60 -0.57
N MET A 26 64.20 -18.74 -1.24
CA MET A 26 63.12 -19.63 -1.66
C MET A 26 62.22 -20.02 -0.47
N PRO A 27 60.89 -19.96 -0.59
CA PRO A 27 60.00 -20.54 0.42
C PRO A 27 60.20 -22.06 0.45
N ALA A 28 60.37 -22.61 1.66
CA ALA A 28 60.36 -24.06 1.86
C ALA A 28 59.08 -24.67 1.28
N PRO A 29 59.12 -25.88 0.66
CA PRO A 29 57.93 -26.53 0.14
C PRO A 29 56.99 -26.85 1.31
N ASN A 30 55.93 -26.05 1.42
CA ASN A 30 54.81 -26.33 2.31
C ASN A 30 54.17 -27.64 1.81
N LYS A 31 54.24 -28.70 2.61
CA LYS A 31 53.51 -29.94 2.32
C LYS A 31 52.02 -29.63 2.37
N GLN A 32 51.40 -29.42 1.22
CA GLN A 32 49.95 -29.38 1.11
C GLN A 32 49.40 -30.73 1.60
N PRO A 33 48.47 -30.76 2.56
CA PRO A 33 47.71 -31.98 2.83
C PRO A 33 46.94 -32.37 1.56
N PRO A 34 46.75 -33.67 1.29
CA PRO A 34 46.05 -34.13 0.09
C PRO A 34 44.63 -33.56 0.05
N ALA A 35 44.19 -33.19 -1.16
CA ALA A 35 42.83 -32.70 -1.40
C ALA A 35 41.79 -33.67 -0.82
N PRO A 36 40.69 -33.17 -0.23
CA PRO A 36 39.61 -34.02 0.23
C PRO A 36 39.06 -34.84 -0.94
N ASN A 37 39.00 -36.15 -0.74
CA ASN A 37 38.43 -37.14 -1.65
C ASN A 37 36.99 -36.73 -2.01
N GLU A 38 36.76 -36.29 -3.25
CA GLU A 38 35.42 -35.99 -3.74
C GLU A 38 34.60 -37.29 -3.71
N PRO A 39 33.46 -37.34 -2.99
CA PRO A 39 32.65 -38.55 -2.96
C PRO A 39 32.14 -38.85 -4.38
N PRO A 40 32.03 -40.14 -4.77
CA PRO A 40 31.47 -40.50 -6.07
C PRO A 40 30.07 -39.90 -6.17
N VAL A 41 29.91 -38.91 -7.03
CA VAL A 41 28.61 -38.30 -7.27
C VAL A 41 27.73 -39.36 -7.94
N ASP A 42 26.81 -39.93 -7.17
CA ASP A 42 25.85 -40.90 -7.68
C ASP A 42 25.11 -40.24 -8.86
N MET A 43 25.05 -40.90 -10.02
CA MET A 43 24.47 -40.30 -11.23
C MET A 43 23.03 -39.81 -10.98
N MET A 44 22.31 -40.43 -10.04
CA MET A 44 20.98 -40.01 -9.59
C MET A 44 21.00 -38.62 -8.92
N ALA A 45 22.01 -38.35 -8.08
CA ALA A 45 22.19 -37.07 -7.41
C ALA A 45 22.48 -35.94 -8.43
N MET A 46 23.29 -36.24 -9.44
CA MET A 46 23.61 -35.27 -10.51
C MET A 46 22.38 -34.92 -11.37
N VAL A 47 21.51 -35.90 -11.65
CA VAL A 47 20.24 -35.66 -12.36
C VAL A 47 19.30 -34.81 -11.52
N ASN A 48 19.18 -35.10 -10.21
CA ASN A 48 18.32 -34.34 -9.31
C ASN A 48 18.80 -32.88 -9.16
N GLN A 49 20.12 -32.66 -9.07
CA GLN A 49 20.71 -31.34 -9.03
C GLN A 49 20.44 -30.55 -10.32
N ARG A 50 20.54 -31.19 -11.49
CA ARG A 50 20.20 -30.55 -12.78
C ARG A 50 18.72 -30.22 -12.90
N ARG A 51 17.82 -31.06 -12.38
CA ARG A 51 16.38 -30.77 -12.35
C ARG A 51 16.08 -29.59 -11.44
N ALA A 52 16.67 -29.56 -10.24
CA ALA A 52 16.53 -28.45 -9.30
C ALA A 52 17.05 -27.12 -9.89
N GLN A 53 18.18 -27.15 -10.61
CA GLN A 53 18.67 -25.95 -11.30
C GLN A 53 17.72 -25.45 -12.38
N ARG A 54 17.13 -26.34 -13.19
CA ARG A 54 16.14 -25.94 -14.21
C ARG A 54 14.90 -25.32 -13.56
N GLN A 55 14.38 -25.93 -12.50
CA GLN A 55 13.23 -25.41 -11.77
C GLN A 55 13.51 -24.06 -11.11
N ALA A 56 14.72 -23.86 -10.57
CA ALA A 56 15.13 -22.59 -9.97
C ALA A 56 15.26 -21.46 -11.01
N VAL A 57 15.76 -21.77 -12.21
CA VAL A 57 15.84 -20.80 -13.30
C VAL A 57 14.45 -20.45 -13.83
N GLU A 58 13.56 -21.43 -13.94
CA GLU A 58 12.18 -21.23 -14.43
C GLU A 58 11.34 -20.44 -13.42
N SER A 59 11.49 -20.70 -12.11
CA SER A 59 10.83 -19.94 -11.06
C SER A 59 11.36 -18.51 -10.97
N TYR A 60 12.68 -18.30 -11.11
CA TYR A 60 13.27 -16.97 -11.16
C TYR A 60 12.83 -16.18 -12.40
N ALA A 61 12.77 -16.83 -13.57
CA ALA A 61 12.26 -16.21 -14.79
C ALA A 61 10.77 -15.87 -14.69
N ALA A 62 9.96 -16.74 -14.08
CA ALA A 62 8.53 -16.48 -13.83
C ALA A 62 8.32 -15.33 -12.84
N GLN A 63 9.14 -15.23 -11.78
CA GLN A 63 9.12 -14.10 -10.84
C GLN A 63 9.53 -12.80 -11.52
N GLN A 64 10.57 -12.80 -12.36
CA GLN A 64 10.96 -11.61 -13.11
C GLN A 64 9.89 -11.18 -14.13
N ASN A 65 9.22 -12.12 -14.79
CA ASN A 65 8.11 -11.80 -15.70
C ASN A 65 6.88 -11.25 -14.94
N ALA A 66 6.57 -11.81 -13.77
CA ALA A 66 5.50 -11.30 -12.90
C ALA A 66 5.82 -9.91 -12.34
N GLU A 67 7.07 -9.66 -11.94
CA GLU A 67 7.52 -8.36 -11.45
C GLU A 67 7.58 -7.31 -12.58
N ALA A 68 7.99 -7.70 -13.79
CA ALA A 68 7.93 -6.85 -14.97
C ALA A 68 6.47 -6.52 -15.34
N ALA A 69 5.59 -7.52 -15.40
CA ALA A 69 4.16 -7.31 -15.67
C ALA A 69 3.48 -6.45 -14.59
N ALA A 70 3.89 -6.57 -13.32
CA ALA A 70 3.40 -5.72 -12.23
C ALA A 70 3.93 -4.28 -12.31
N ARG A 71 5.19 -4.09 -12.73
CA ARG A 71 5.76 -2.74 -12.98
C ARG A 71 5.12 -2.05 -14.18
N GLU A 72 4.80 -2.78 -15.24
CA GLU A 72 4.15 -2.24 -16.44
C GLU A 72 2.67 -1.92 -16.22
N ARG A 73 2.00 -2.61 -15.29
CA ARG A 73 0.58 -2.37 -15.00
C ARG A 73 0.32 -1.07 -14.24
N GLY A 74 1.34 -0.48 -13.62
CA GLY A 74 1.20 0.69 -12.75
C GLY A 74 0.20 0.45 -11.61
N PRO A 75 0.16 1.33 -10.59
CA PRO A 75 -0.97 1.32 -9.67
C PRO A 75 -2.22 1.71 -10.47
N SER A 76 -3.19 0.79 -10.53
CA SER A 76 -4.52 1.06 -11.10
C SER A 76 -5.11 2.33 -10.48
N GLU A 77 -5.96 3.04 -11.21
CA GLU A 77 -6.69 4.21 -10.69
C GLU A 77 -7.40 3.90 -9.36
N ASP A 78 -7.93 2.67 -9.21
CA ASP A 78 -8.45 2.13 -7.95
C ASP A 78 -7.41 2.06 -6.84
N GLU A 79 -6.18 1.62 -7.11
CA GLU A 79 -5.13 1.53 -6.09
C GLU A 79 -4.57 2.91 -5.71
N LYS A 80 -4.57 3.87 -6.66
CA LYS A 80 -4.27 5.28 -6.35
C LYS A 80 -5.39 5.92 -5.54
N ARG A 81 -6.66 5.59 -5.85
CA ARG A 81 -7.83 6.02 -5.09
C ARG A 81 -7.77 5.43 -3.67
N ASP A 82 -7.55 4.13 -3.53
CA ASP A 82 -7.38 3.46 -2.25
C ASP A 82 -6.19 4.02 -1.48
N ARG A 83 -5.04 4.27 -2.12
CA ARG A 83 -3.89 4.90 -1.45
C ARG A 83 -4.20 6.33 -1.00
N ARG A 84 -4.95 7.11 -1.78
CA ARG A 84 -5.35 8.47 -1.41
C ARG A 84 -6.39 8.47 -0.29
N ILE A 85 -7.31 7.50 -0.28
CA ILE A 85 -8.25 7.25 0.81
C ILE A 85 -7.49 6.80 2.07
N MET A 86 -6.53 5.89 1.94
CA MET A 86 -5.68 5.43 3.04
C MET A 86 -4.78 6.53 3.60
N GLU A 87 -4.21 7.39 2.75
CA GLU A 87 -3.38 8.52 3.18
C GLU A 87 -4.21 9.63 3.85
N ASN A 88 -5.46 9.87 3.42
CA ASN A 88 -6.38 10.73 4.16
C ASN A 88 -6.87 10.09 5.46
N LEU A 89 -7.07 8.77 5.48
CA LEU A 89 -7.50 8.00 6.65
C LEU A 89 -6.40 7.85 7.73
N LYS A 90 -5.12 8.03 7.37
CA LYS A 90 -3.99 8.01 8.31
C LYS A 90 -3.89 9.26 9.20
N VAL A 91 -4.65 10.31 8.88
CA VAL A 91 -4.54 11.61 9.58
C VAL A 91 -5.95 12.11 9.93
N GLY A 92 -6.74 11.26 10.56
CA GLY A 92 -8.05 11.64 11.04
C GLY A 92 -8.55 10.66 12.07
N THR A 93 -8.64 11.10 13.33
CA THR A 93 -9.37 10.41 14.40
C THR A 93 -10.89 10.54 14.15
N ASN A 94 -11.33 10.38 12.90
CA ASN A 94 -12.63 10.79 12.42
C ASN A 94 -13.39 9.56 11.95
N GLY A 95 -14.50 9.28 12.62
CA GLY A 95 -15.34 8.14 12.31
C GLY A 95 -16.11 8.37 11.00
N ILE A 96 -16.16 7.34 10.16
CA ILE A 96 -16.81 7.40 8.84
C ILE A 96 -18.21 6.79 8.95
N PHE A 97 -19.22 7.56 8.55
CA PHE A 97 -20.60 7.10 8.43
C PHE A 97 -20.92 6.81 6.96
N GLU A 98 -21.41 5.61 6.69
CA GLU A 98 -21.85 5.19 5.36
C GLU A 98 -23.29 4.70 5.43
N VAL A 99 -24.16 5.32 4.65
CA VAL A 99 -25.56 4.90 4.53
C VAL A 99 -25.64 3.69 3.61
N LYS A 100 -26.15 2.57 4.11
CA LYS A 100 -26.25 1.30 3.36
C LYS A 100 -27.57 1.18 2.61
N ARG A 101 -28.68 1.47 3.29
CA ARG A 101 -30.03 1.35 2.74
C ARG A 101 -30.93 2.37 3.40
N ILE A 102 -31.80 2.99 2.61
CA ILE A 102 -32.89 3.84 3.08
C ILE A 102 -34.17 3.32 2.43
N GLU A 103 -35.18 3.07 3.25
CA GLU A 103 -36.53 2.69 2.87
C GLU A 103 -37.50 3.72 3.45
N THR A 104 -38.80 3.59 3.17
CA THR A 104 -39.80 4.58 3.60
C THR A 104 -39.92 4.71 5.12
N ASN A 105 -39.72 3.61 5.86
CA ASN A 105 -39.88 3.58 7.32
C ASN A 105 -38.67 2.99 8.06
N SER A 106 -37.64 2.55 7.34
CA SER A 106 -36.44 1.93 7.89
C SER A 106 -35.21 2.48 7.17
N ALA A 107 -34.12 2.68 7.90
CA ALA A 107 -32.83 2.99 7.31
C ALA A 107 -31.73 2.23 8.04
N SER A 108 -30.67 1.92 7.32
CA SER A 108 -29.51 1.20 7.84
C SER A 108 -28.25 1.94 7.43
N PHE A 109 -27.37 2.18 8.40
CA PHE A 109 -26.08 2.78 8.18
C PHE A 109 -25.00 2.00 8.92
N SER A 110 -23.78 2.08 8.39
CA SER A 110 -22.61 1.56 9.04
C SER A 110 -21.72 2.70 9.50
N PHE A 111 -21.12 2.51 10.66
CA PHE A 111 -20.21 3.44 11.28
C PHE A 111 -18.87 2.75 11.49
N LYS A 112 -17.78 3.33 10.96
CA LYS A 112 -16.42 2.85 11.19
C LYS A 112 -15.75 3.77 12.20
N GLY A 113 -15.26 3.16 13.29
CA GLY A 113 -14.93 3.76 14.58
C GLY A 113 -14.05 5.01 14.64
N TRP A 114 -13.96 5.53 15.87
CA TRP A 114 -13.26 6.74 16.30
C TRP A 114 -11.79 6.51 16.73
N THR A 115 -11.19 5.38 16.36
CA THR A 115 -9.85 5.01 16.82
C THR A 115 -8.87 4.94 15.66
N ASP A 116 -7.70 5.56 15.87
CA ASP A 116 -6.53 5.59 14.98
C ASP A 116 -5.98 4.20 14.63
N ASN A 117 -6.44 3.16 15.32
CA ASN A 117 -5.97 1.80 15.15
C ASN A 117 -6.58 1.17 13.88
N TYR A 118 -6.04 1.58 12.73
CA TYR A 118 -6.37 1.15 11.36
C TYR A 118 -6.58 -0.37 11.23
N ASN A 119 -5.89 -1.17 12.05
CA ASN A 119 -5.94 -2.63 12.03
C ASN A 119 -7.13 -3.25 12.82
N ASN A 120 -7.83 -2.49 13.66
CA ASN A 120 -8.92 -2.98 14.52
C ASN A 120 -10.12 -2.00 14.62
N ALA A 121 -10.26 -1.06 13.69
CA ALA A 121 -11.43 -0.17 13.65
C ALA A 121 -12.70 -1.01 13.41
N LYS A 122 -13.45 -1.29 14.48
CA LYS A 122 -14.69 -2.08 14.42
C LYS A 122 -15.75 -1.29 13.65
N MET A 123 -16.21 -1.88 12.55
CA MET A 123 -17.37 -1.40 11.81
C MET A 123 -18.63 -1.84 12.55
N GLN A 124 -19.47 -0.89 12.94
CA GLN A 124 -20.73 -1.12 13.62
C GLN A 124 -21.87 -0.85 12.64
N PHE A 125 -22.86 -1.74 12.62
CA PHE A 125 -24.06 -1.60 11.81
C PHE A 125 -25.22 -1.17 12.70
N TYR A 126 -25.92 -0.12 12.29
CA TYR A 126 -27.08 0.41 12.97
C TYR A 126 -28.27 0.43 12.03
N GLN A 127 -29.40 -0.02 12.54
CA GLN A 127 -30.69 0.08 11.88
C GLN A 127 -31.58 0.99 12.69
N VAL A 128 -32.26 1.90 12.00
CA VAL A 128 -33.22 2.83 12.57
C VAL A 128 -34.57 2.63 11.91
N GLU A 129 -35.62 2.76 12.71
CA GLU A 129 -37.00 2.65 12.26
C GLU A 129 -37.71 3.96 12.59
N ALA A 130 -38.35 4.55 11.58
CA ALA A 130 -39.19 5.71 11.77
C ALA A 130 -40.53 5.29 12.36
N ARG A 131 -41.12 6.18 13.17
CA ARG A 131 -42.51 6.08 13.56
C ARG A 131 -43.39 6.77 12.51
N SER A 132 -44.65 6.35 12.41
CA SER A 132 -45.62 6.90 11.47
C SER A 132 -45.62 8.43 11.48
N GLY A 133 -45.35 9.05 10.33
CA GLY A 133 -45.32 10.50 10.14
C GLY A 133 -43.98 11.19 10.48
N GLN A 134 -42.93 10.45 10.83
CA GLN A 134 -41.57 10.99 10.99
C GLN A 134 -40.75 10.77 9.72
N ASP A 135 -39.91 11.73 9.38
CA ASP A 135 -38.96 11.59 8.28
C ASP A 135 -37.82 10.65 8.69
N ILE A 136 -37.69 9.51 8.00
CA ILE A 136 -36.66 8.50 8.29
C ILE A 136 -35.25 9.06 8.18
N ARG A 137 -35.01 10.02 7.27
CA ARG A 137 -33.71 10.66 7.09
C ARG A 137 -33.33 11.41 8.36
N LEU A 138 -34.29 12.16 8.90
CA LEU A 138 -34.11 12.95 10.11
C LEU A 138 -33.88 12.06 11.35
N VAL A 139 -34.63 10.96 11.49
CA VAL A 139 -34.42 9.97 12.55
C VAL A 139 -33.04 9.33 12.46
N MET A 140 -32.59 9.00 11.25
CA MET A 140 -31.25 8.46 11.00
C MET A 140 -30.16 9.45 11.42
N ILE A 141 -30.27 10.73 11.02
CA ILE A 141 -29.29 11.76 11.38
C ILE A 141 -29.24 11.97 12.89
N ARG A 142 -30.38 12.05 13.57
CA ARG A 142 -30.41 12.15 15.05
C ARG A 142 -29.68 11.01 15.71
N ARG A 143 -29.88 9.78 15.22
CA ARG A 143 -29.16 8.61 15.74
C ARG A 143 -27.66 8.69 15.51
N MET A 144 -27.21 9.24 14.37
CA MET A 144 -25.80 9.49 14.12
C MET A 144 -25.24 10.54 15.08
N ILE A 145 -25.97 11.63 15.34
CA ILE A 145 -25.56 12.68 16.29
C ILE A 145 -25.41 12.12 17.71
N ASP A 146 -26.31 11.24 18.16
CA ASP A 146 -26.16 10.55 19.44
C ASP A 146 -24.84 9.77 19.51
N LEU A 147 -24.49 9.01 18.47
CA LEU A 147 -23.23 8.26 18.41
C LEU A 147 -21.99 9.16 18.42
N ILE A 148 -22.07 10.33 17.77
CA ILE A 148 -21.01 11.34 17.80
C ILE A 148 -20.88 11.89 19.22
N ARG A 149 -21.99 12.19 19.89
CA ARG A 149 -22.01 12.73 21.27
C ARG A 149 -21.45 11.81 22.33
N GLU A 150 -21.60 10.50 22.12
CA GLU A 150 -20.98 9.50 22.99
C GLU A 150 -19.45 9.62 23.00
N HIS A 151 -18.84 10.16 21.94
CA HIS A 151 -17.39 10.28 21.79
C HIS A 151 -16.88 11.74 21.83
N TYR A 152 -17.66 12.71 21.36
CA TYR A 152 -17.33 14.13 21.29
C TYR A 152 -18.39 14.95 22.00
N GLN A 153 -17.99 15.70 23.03
CA GLN A 153 -18.91 16.55 23.80
C GLN A 153 -18.79 18.04 23.47
N GLY A 154 -17.87 18.40 22.56
CA GLY A 154 -17.59 19.77 22.17
C GLY A 154 -17.36 19.89 20.68
N ASP A 155 -16.36 20.68 20.30
CA ASP A 155 -15.97 20.89 18.91
C ASP A 155 -15.16 19.69 18.41
N PHE A 156 -15.45 19.23 17.19
CA PHE A 156 -14.81 18.09 16.54
C PHE A 156 -14.61 18.37 15.06
N ASP A 157 -13.58 17.76 14.48
CA ASP A 157 -13.32 17.81 13.04
C ASP A 157 -14.18 16.76 12.33
N TRP A 158 -15.09 17.20 11.48
CA TRP A 158 -15.88 16.33 10.62
C TRP A 158 -15.26 16.23 9.23
N GLU A 159 -15.03 15.02 8.73
CA GLU A 159 -14.60 14.83 7.34
C GLU A 159 -15.80 14.89 6.39
N SER A 160 -15.91 15.98 5.62
CA SER A 160 -16.99 16.16 4.66
C SER A 160 -16.66 15.50 3.33
N HIS A 161 -17.45 14.50 2.92
CA HIS A 161 -17.27 13.84 1.63
C HIS A 161 -17.68 14.75 0.46
N ARG A 162 -18.69 15.61 0.64
CA ARG A 162 -19.11 16.59 -0.36
C ARG A 162 -18.05 17.66 -0.60
N LEU A 163 -17.43 18.17 0.46
CA LEU A 163 -16.42 19.24 0.36
C LEU A 163 -15.00 18.71 0.17
N GLY A 164 -14.78 17.41 0.40
CA GLY A 164 -13.46 16.77 0.34
C GLY A 164 -12.46 17.36 1.34
N ARG A 165 -12.95 17.87 2.48
CA ARG A 165 -12.12 18.49 3.52
C ARG A 165 -12.73 18.32 4.91
N SER A 166 -11.89 18.42 5.93
CA SER A 166 -12.33 18.47 7.33
C SER A 166 -12.95 19.83 7.67
N VAL A 167 -14.08 19.82 8.38
CA VAL A 167 -14.82 21.01 8.83
C VAL A 167 -15.05 20.88 10.33
N VAL A 168 -14.70 21.92 11.09
CA VAL A 168 -14.97 21.96 12.53
C VAL A 168 -16.48 22.11 12.76
N LYS A 169 -17.05 21.19 13.55
CA LYS A 169 -18.45 21.18 13.95
C LYS A 169 -18.59 20.96 15.45
N SER A 170 -19.70 21.40 16.02
CA SER A 170 -20.00 21.25 17.43
C SER A 170 -20.96 20.08 17.64
N ALA A 171 -20.62 19.18 18.56
CA ALA A 171 -21.49 18.09 19.00
C ALA A 171 -22.41 18.50 20.16
N ARG A 172 -22.34 19.76 20.62
CA ARG A 172 -23.15 20.23 21.75
C ARG A 172 -24.65 20.13 21.45
N ILE A 173 -25.46 20.07 22.51
CA ILE A 173 -26.92 20.00 22.39
C ILE A 173 -27.50 21.31 21.86
N GLU A 174 -26.88 22.44 22.19
CA GLU A 174 -27.27 23.76 21.68
C GLU A 174 -27.16 23.86 20.15
N ASP A 175 -26.13 23.26 19.54
CA ASP A 175 -25.87 23.29 18.10
C ASP A 175 -26.54 22.13 17.33
N SER A 176 -27.46 21.39 17.96
CA SER A 176 -28.10 20.19 17.37
C SER A 176 -28.71 20.49 15.99
N ALA A 177 -29.41 21.62 15.86
CA ALA A 177 -30.12 21.98 14.64
C ALA A 177 -29.15 22.26 13.47
N GLU A 178 -28.02 22.91 13.75
CA GLU A 178 -27.00 23.21 12.75
C GLU A 178 -26.25 21.95 12.30
N LEU A 179 -25.95 21.06 13.25
CA LEU A 179 -25.33 19.76 12.94
C LEU A 179 -26.31 18.87 12.15
N GLU A 180 -27.59 18.86 12.52
CA GLU A 180 -28.64 18.10 11.82
C GLU A 180 -28.81 18.59 10.37
N ASP A 181 -28.94 19.90 10.14
CA ASP A 181 -29.05 20.47 8.79
C ASP A 181 -27.79 20.17 7.97
N PHE A 182 -26.60 20.31 8.57
CA PHE A 182 -25.34 20.00 7.91
C PHE A 182 -25.23 18.54 7.48
N LEU A 183 -25.56 17.60 8.37
CA LEU A 183 -25.53 16.17 8.05
C LEU A 183 -26.61 15.81 7.02
N MET A 184 -27.80 16.41 7.09
CA MET A 184 -28.81 16.25 6.04
C MET A 184 -28.28 16.69 4.68
N GLN A 185 -27.60 17.84 4.59
CA GLN A 185 -26.97 18.29 3.36
C GLN A 185 -25.81 17.41 2.90
N GLU A 186 -25.07 16.80 3.83
CA GLU A 186 -23.94 15.92 3.53
C GLU A 186 -24.40 14.62 2.86
N PHE A 187 -25.41 13.96 3.42
CA PHE A 187 -25.88 12.65 2.92
C PHE A 187 -26.90 12.77 1.79
N PHE A 188 -27.79 13.76 1.84
CA PHE A 188 -28.91 13.90 0.91
C PHE A 188 -28.76 15.07 -0.07
N GLY A 189 -27.70 15.87 0.08
CA GLY A 189 -27.42 17.02 -0.77
C GLY A 189 -28.20 18.28 -0.40
N PRO A 190 -27.89 19.42 -1.05
CA PRO A 190 -28.48 20.73 -0.73
C PRO A 190 -29.98 20.83 -1.05
N HIS A 191 -30.54 19.90 -1.81
CA HIS A 191 -31.96 19.91 -2.22
C HIS A 191 -32.87 19.02 -1.36
N TYR A 192 -32.39 18.53 -0.21
CA TYR A 192 -33.13 17.58 0.63
C TYR A 192 -34.49 18.11 1.11
N LYS A 193 -34.68 19.43 1.23
CA LYS A 193 -35.95 20.07 1.62
C LYS A 193 -37.01 20.11 0.52
N THR A 194 -36.61 19.81 -0.72
CA THR A 194 -37.46 19.95 -1.93
C THR A 194 -37.96 18.60 -2.45
N GLN A 195 -37.64 17.51 -1.76
CA GLN A 195 -37.90 16.10 -2.10
C GLN A 195 -38.67 15.44 -0.97
#